data_AF-A0A4Y2BG19-F1
#
_entry.id   AF-A0A4Y2BG19-F1
#
_cell.length_a   1.000
_cell.length_b   1.000
_cell.length_c   1.000
_cell.angle_alpha   90.00
_cell.angle_beta   90.00
_cell.angle_gamma   90.00
#
_symmetry.space_group_name_H-M   'P 1'
#
loop_
_entity.id
_entity.type
_entity.pdbx_description
1 polymer ?
#
loop_
_entity_poly.entity_id
_entity_poly.type
_entity_poly.pdbx_seq_one_letter_code
_entity_poly.pdbx_strand_id
1 'polypeptide(L)'
;RHVSGRPRVATPAEDRFLALSARRRRSTIVPQLVADHFVASGRRISTTTVRRRLHNAGLYARRPVECVPLNGRQRRARLCWAREHVSWTRQQWASVLFTDESRFTL
;
A
#
# COMPACT_ATOMS: atom_id res chain seq x y z
N ARG A 1 13.76 12.54 36.93
CA ARG A 1 13.88 11.10 37.26
C ARG A 1 13.41 10.30 36.06
N HIS A 2 14.30 9.53 35.42
CA HIS A 2 13.92 8.66 34.30
C HIS A 2 13.29 7.40 34.90
N VAL A 3 11.96 7.28 34.84
CA VAL A 3 11.27 6.08 35.34
C VAL A 3 11.27 5.05 34.21
N SER A 4 11.85 3.88 34.46
CA SER A 4 11.81 2.78 33.51
C SER A 4 10.37 2.26 33.41
N GLY A 5 9.75 2.43 32.25
CA GLY A 5 8.42 1.86 31.98
C GLY A 5 8.43 0.34 31.89
N ARG A 6 7.23 -0.25 31.81
CA ARG A 6 7.06 -1.70 31.62
C ARG A 6 7.86 -2.18 30.38
N PRO A 7 8.66 -3.25 30.51
CA PRO A 7 9.37 -3.84 29.37
C PRO A 7 8.42 -4.19 28.22
N ARG A 8 8.91 -3.99 27.00
CA ARG A 8 8.17 -4.30 25.78
C ARG A 8 7.99 -5.81 25.66
N VAL A 9 6.77 -6.23 25.33
CA VAL A 9 6.50 -7.63 24.97
C VAL A 9 7.27 -7.96 23.69
N ALA A 10 6.93 -7.37 22.54
CA ALA A 10 7.65 -7.66 21.29
C ALA A 10 9.07 -7.06 21.23
N THR A 11 10.02 -7.81 20.65
CA THR A 11 11.42 -7.39 20.45
C THR A 11 11.59 -6.51 19.20
N PRO A 12 12.70 -5.76 19.05
CA PRO A 12 12.96 -5.01 17.82
C PRO A 12 12.98 -5.87 16.54
N ALA A 13 13.46 -7.12 16.64
CA ALA A 13 13.47 -8.06 15.50
C ALA A 13 12.05 -8.47 15.09
N GLU A 14 11.18 -8.74 16.06
CA GLU A 14 9.76 -9.04 15.81
C GLU A 14 8.98 -7.83 15.29
N ASP A 15 9.24 -6.64 15.83
CA ASP A 15 8.67 -5.38 15.33
C ASP A 15 9.02 -5.20 13.83
N ARG A 16 10.27 -5.53 13.46
CA ARG A 16 10.73 -5.51 12.06
C ARG A 16 10.03 -6.58 11.22
N PHE A 17 9.86 -7.79 11.74
CA PHE A 17 9.12 -8.86 11.07
C PHE A 17 7.68 -8.41 10.76
N LEU A 18 6.96 -7.86 11.74
CA LEU A 18 5.60 -7.36 11.56
C LEU A 18 5.53 -6.28 10.47
N ALA A 19 6.45 -5.31 10.50
CA ALA A 19 6.49 -4.23 9.52
C ALA A 19 6.80 -4.75 8.10
N LEU A 20 7.73 -5.69 7.95
CA LEU A 20 8.07 -6.29 6.65
C LEU A 20 6.92 -7.14 6.10
N SER A 21 6.31 -7.97 6.95
CA SER A 21 5.16 -8.81 6.57
C SER A 21 3.99 -7.96 6.07
N ALA A 22 3.65 -6.88 6.79
CA ALA A 22 2.60 -5.95 6.38
C ALA A 22 2.94 -5.17 5.09
N ARG A 23 4.22 -4.84 4.85
CA ARG A 23 4.65 -4.16 3.62
C ARG A 23 4.62 -5.07 2.39
N ARG A 24 5.00 -6.34 2.55
CA ARG A 24 5.00 -7.36 1.48
C ARG A 24 3.58 -7.76 1.10
N ARG A 25 2.71 -7.97 2.09
CA ARG A 25 1.32 -8.35 1.91
C ARG A 25 0.40 -7.25 2.45
N ARG A 26 0.20 -6.20 1.64
CA ARG A 26 -0.54 -5.00 2.05
C ARG A 26 -2.01 -5.24 2.40
N SER A 27 -2.59 -6.36 1.94
CA SER A 27 -3.97 -6.77 2.26
C SER A 27 -4.08 -7.62 3.53
N THR A 28 -2.98 -7.95 4.20
CA THR A 28 -3.03 -8.80 5.39
C THR A 28 -3.67 -8.07 6.58
N ILE A 29 -4.66 -8.72 7.19
CA ILE A 29 -5.35 -8.23 8.38
C ILE A 29 -4.56 -8.52 9.67
N VAL A 30 -4.82 -7.74 10.71
CA VAL A 30 -4.11 -7.84 12.00
C VAL A 30 -4.19 -9.25 12.63
N PRO A 31 -5.33 -9.97 12.64
CA PRO A 31 -5.38 -11.33 13.18
C PRO A 31 -4.44 -12.30 12.46
N GLN A 32 -4.32 -12.19 11.14
CA GLN A 32 -3.40 -13.02 10.37
C GLN A 32 -1.94 -12.69 10.72
N LEU A 33 -1.60 -11.41 10.90
CA LEU A 33 -0.27 -11.01 11.36
C LEU A 33 0.05 -11.52 12.77
N VAL A 34 -0.94 -11.62 13.66
CA VAL A 34 -0.77 -12.24 14.98
C VAL A 34 -0.44 -13.72 14.85
N ALA A 35 -1.16 -14.45 13.98
CA ALA A 35 -0.91 -15.86 13.73
C ALA A 35 0.48 -16.08 13.10
N ASP A 36 0.81 -15.32 12.04
CA ASP A 36 2.12 -15.38 11.38
C ASP A 36 3.27 -15.07 12.36
N HIS A 37 3.08 -14.08 13.24
CA HIS A 37 4.04 -13.75 14.30
C HIS A 37 4.22 -14.90 15.29
N PHE A 38 3.13 -15.52 15.73
CA PHE A 38 3.19 -16.64 16.66
C PHE A 38 3.96 -17.82 16.05
N VAL A 39 3.69 -18.15 14.78
CA VAL A 39 4.42 -19.19 14.05
C VAL A 39 5.91 -18.86 13.94
N ALA A 40 6.27 -17.60 13.66
CA ALA A 40 7.66 -17.20 13.46
C ALA A 40 8.48 -17.05 14.76
N SER A 41 7.85 -16.67 15.88
CA SER A 41 8.55 -16.31 17.12
C SER A 41 8.25 -17.24 18.31
N GLY A 42 7.23 -18.10 18.19
CA GLY A 42 6.69 -18.87 19.31
C GLY A 42 5.96 -18.02 20.36
N ARG A 43 5.85 -16.71 20.16
CA ARG A 43 5.35 -15.78 21.17
C ARG A 43 3.97 -15.25 20.86
N ARG A 44 3.07 -15.42 21.83
CA ARG A 44 1.71 -14.88 21.77
C ARG A 44 1.73 -13.38 22.07
N ILE A 45 1.23 -12.59 21.12
CA ILE A 45 1.03 -11.15 21.27
C ILE A 45 -0.41 -10.79 20.91
N SER A 46 -0.96 -9.76 21.55
CA SER A 46 -2.32 -9.31 21.27
C SER A 46 -2.42 -8.54 19.96
N THR A 47 -3.61 -8.52 19.37
CA THR A 47 -3.93 -7.69 18.19
C THR A 47 -3.64 -6.21 18.44
N THR A 48 -3.91 -5.71 19.65
CA THR A 48 -3.58 -4.34 20.06
C THR A 48 -2.08 -4.07 20.04
N THR A 49 -1.26 -5.04 20.45
CA THR A 49 0.21 -4.92 20.39
C THR A 49 0.66 -4.81 18.94
N VAL A 50 0.19 -5.71 18.07
CA VAL A 50 0.51 -5.67 16.63
C VAL A 50 0.12 -4.33 16.01
N ARG A 51 -1.11 -3.85 16.26
CA ARG A 51 -1.56 -2.55 15.74
C ARG A 51 -0.64 -1.41 16.18
N ARG A 52 -0.26 -1.37 17.46
CA ARG A 52 0.67 -0.36 17.98
C ARG A 52 2.04 -0.44 17.30
N ARG A 53 2.56 -1.64 17.03
CA ARG A 53 3.83 -1.82 16.31
C ARG A 53 3.75 -1.33 14.86
N LEU A 54 2.66 -1.63 14.18
CA LEU A 54 2.41 -1.14 12.83
C LEU A 54 2.34 0.40 12.82
N HIS A 55 1.61 1.01 13.75
CA HIS A 55 1.51 2.48 13.85
C HIS A 55 2.87 3.12 14.15
N ASN A 56 3.66 2.55 15.06
CA ASN A 56 5.02 3.01 15.35
C ASN A 56 5.95 2.92 14.12
N ALA A 57 5.65 2.00 13.19
CA ALA A 57 6.35 1.87 11.91
C ALA A 57 5.73 2.72 10.78
N GLY A 58 4.76 3.59 11.10
CA GLY A 58 4.06 4.45 10.14
C GLY A 58 3.07 3.70 9.23
N LEU A 59 2.67 2.49 9.60
CA LEU A 59 1.75 1.66 8.82
C LEU A 59 0.32 1.78 9.38
N TYR A 60 -0.58 2.24 8.52
CA TYR A 60 -2.00 2.44 8.80
C TYR A 60 -2.86 1.72 7.76
N ALA A 61 -4.06 1.31 8.18
CA ALA A 61 -5.03 0.76 7.26
C ALA A 61 -5.50 1.83 6.26
N ARG A 62 -5.60 1.48 4.99
CA ARG A 62 -6.09 2.33 3.90
C ARG A 62 -6.94 1.49 2.95
N ARG A 63 -7.96 2.10 2.33
CA ARG A 63 -8.71 1.48 1.23
C ARG A 63 -7.88 1.62 -0.07
N PRO A 64 -7.67 0.54 -0.84
CA PRO A 64 -7.05 0.66 -2.15
C PRO A 64 -7.94 1.46 -3.10
N VAL A 65 -7.33 2.20 -4.03
CA VAL A 65 -8.06 2.88 -5.10
C VAL A 65 -8.58 1.83 -6.08
N GLU A 66 -9.85 1.91 -6.42
CA GLU A 66 -10.47 1.05 -7.44
C GLU A 66 -10.09 1.58 -8.82
N CYS A 67 -9.41 0.75 -9.62
CA CYS A 67 -8.93 1.09 -10.95
C CYS A 67 -9.33 -0.02 -11.92
N VAL A 68 -9.62 0.35 -13.17
CA VAL A 68 -9.80 -0.63 -14.26
C VAL A 68 -8.46 -1.36 -14.48
N PRO A 69 -8.41 -2.70 -14.36
CA PRO A 69 -7.16 -3.44 -14.52
C PRO A 69 -6.68 -3.35 -15.97
N LEU A 70 -5.45 -2.88 -16.16
CA LEU A 70 -4.80 -2.85 -17.47
C LEU A 70 -3.97 -4.12 -17.67
N ASN A 71 -4.13 -4.76 -18.83
CA ASN A 71 -3.25 -5.84 -19.25
C ASN A 71 -1.86 -5.32 -19.65
N GLY A 72 -0.89 -6.24 -19.81
CA GLY A 72 0.49 -5.88 -20.12
C GLY A 72 0.67 -5.10 -21.43
N ARG A 73 -0.14 -5.40 -22.46
CA ARG A 73 -0.12 -4.70 -23.75
C ARG A 73 -0.62 -3.26 -23.61
N GLN A 74 -1.75 -3.07 -22.94
CA GLN A 74 -2.34 -1.75 -22.69
C GLN A 74 -1.38 -0.85 -21.91
N ARG A 75 -0.69 -1.40 -20.89
CA ARG A 75 0.31 -0.64 -20.10
C ARG A 75 1.47 -0.16 -20.97
N ARG A 76 2.00 -1.02 -21.84
CA ARG A 76 3.09 -0.65 -22.77
C ARG A 76 2.64 0.41 -23.77
N ALA A 77 1.47 0.23 -24.39
CA ALA A 77 0.92 1.19 -25.36
C ALA A 77 0.70 2.57 -24.73
N ARG A 78 0.06 2.62 -23.55
CA ARG A 78 -0.15 3.88 -22.81
C ARG A 78 1.17 4.56 -22.43
N LEU A 79 2.17 3.79 -22.00
CA LEU A 79 3.48 4.34 -21.65
C LEU A 79 4.24 4.88 -22.87
N CYS A 80 4.18 4.17 -24.00
CA CYS A 80 4.78 4.62 -25.27
C CYS A 80 4.17 5.96 -25.69
N TRP A 81 2.85 6.01 -25.76
CA TRP A 81 2.10 7.21 -26.10
C TRP A 81 2.44 8.38 -25.16
N ALA A 82 2.43 8.16 -23.84
CA ALA A 82 2.78 9.20 -22.88
C ALA A 82 4.22 9.73 -23.06
N ARG A 83 5.18 8.85 -23.41
CA ARG A 83 6.58 9.26 -23.64
C ARG A 83 6.74 10.06 -24.93
N GLU A 84 6.05 9.68 -25.99
CA GLU A 84 6.05 10.41 -27.28
C GLU A 84 5.48 11.82 -27.13
N HIS A 85 4.53 12.00 -26.20
CA HIS A 85 3.76 13.23 -26.06
C HIS A 85 4.13 14.07 -24.81
N VAL A 86 5.09 13.62 -23.98
CA VAL A 86 5.45 14.33 -22.73
C VAL A 86 6.03 15.73 -22.98
N SER A 87 6.75 15.91 -24.10
CA SER A 87 7.36 17.18 -24.49
C SER A 87 6.47 18.04 -25.39
N TRP A 88 5.22 17.65 -25.60
CA TRP A 88 4.32 18.41 -26.45
C TRP A 88 3.99 19.78 -25.87
N THR A 89 4.05 20.78 -26.74
CA THR A 89 3.67 22.15 -26.44
C THR A 89 2.15 22.30 -26.37
N ARG A 90 1.67 23.40 -25.77
CA ARG A 90 0.25 23.71 -25.71
C ARG A 90 -0.42 23.79 -27.08
N GLN A 91 0.30 24.29 -28.09
CA GLN A 91 -0.22 24.40 -29.46
C GLN A 91 -0.42 23.01 -30.09
N GLN A 92 0.48 22.07 -29.83
CA GLN A 92 0.31 20.68 -30.28
C GLN A 92 -0.90 20.03 -29.60
N TRP A 93 -1.06 20.21 -28.29
CA TRP A 93 -2.27 19.74 -27.59
C TRP A 93 -3.56 20.38 -28.12
N ALA A 94 -3.53 21.66 -28.51
CA ALA A 94 -4.69 22.34 -29.07
C ALA A 94 -5.17 21.76 -30.41
N SER A 95 -4.30 21.05 -31.13
CA SER A 95 -4.69 20.32 -32.36
C SER A 95 -5.32 18.96 -32.10
N VAL A 96 -5.30 18.45 -30.87
CA VAL A 96 -5.88 17.14 -30.52
C VAL A 96 -7.35 17.31 -30.19
N LEU A 97 -8.21 16.61 -30.93
CA LEU A 97 -9.62 16.49 -30.61
C LEU A 97 -9.83 15.34 -29.61
N PHE A 98 -10.37 15.65 -28.43
CA PHE A 98 -10.75 14.66 -27.41
C PHE A 98 -12.26 14.41 -27.47
N THR A 99 -12.67 13.26 -28.01
CA THR A 99 -14.07 12.80 -27.98
C THR A 99 -14.17 11.49 -27.21
N ASP A 100 -15.19 11.38 -26.36
CA ASP A 100 -15.58 10.13 -25.71
C ASP A 100 -17.10 10.02 -25.69
N GLU A 101 -17.62 8.80 -25.75
CA GLU A 101 -19.04 8.53 -25.63
C GLU A 101 -19.37 8.24 -24.17
N SER A 102 -20.29 9.03 -23.60
CA SER A 102 -20.76 8.79 -22.23
C SER A 102 -22.16 8.21 -22.23
N ARG A 103 -22.43 7.32 -21.27
CA ARG A 103 -23.69 6.57 -21.16
C ARG A 103 -24.73 7.29 -20.28
N PHE A 104 -24.57 8.58 -20.01
CA PHE A 104 -25.57 9.30 -19.22
C PHE A 104 -26.88 9.39 -19.98
N THR A 105 -27.98 9.20 -19.26
CA THR A 105 -29.33 9.51 -19.71
C THR A 105 -29.71 10.87 -19.13
N LEU A 106 -30.11 11.80 -20.00
CA LEU A 106 -30.64 13.11 -19.62
C LEU A 106 -32.08 12.99 -19.10
#